data_AF-A0A0S7WVB3-F1
#
_entry.id   AF-A0A0S7WVB3-F1
#
_cell.length_a   1.000
_cell.length_b   1.000
_cell.length_c   1.000
_cell.angle_alpha   90.00
_cell.angle_beta   90.00
_cell.angle_gamma   90.00
#
_symmetry.space_group_name_H-M   'P 1'
#
loop_
_entity.id
_entity.type
_entity.pdbx_description
1 polymer ?
#
loop_
_entity_poly.entity_id
_entity_poly.type
_entity_poly.pdbx_seq_one_letter_code
_entity_poly.pdbx_strand_id
1 'polypeptide(L)'
;MSQTTERPLINVESHEPGSAKGIYHLVIHLSQSRDIAVGRLGWHFFPRGYYVYTGSALSGLGARLNRHLREGKRDRWHIDYLLRAGRLTEIWYRVTGRRLECTANQAIANMPGAREVVCGFGSSDCRCRTHLWHFRVRPRLDRSRFRPAARAARVESVDRS
;
A
#
# COMPACT_ATOMS: atom_id res chain seq x y z
N MET A 1 -0.47 -46.75 -5.12
CA MET A 1 0.66 -45.82 -5.20
C MET A 1 0.12 -44.42 -4.96
N SER A 2 0.20 -43.98 -3.71
CA SER A 2 -0.41 -42.75 -3.21
C SER A 2 0.43 -41.55 -3.60
N GLN A 3 -0.17 -40.56 -4.28
CA GLN A 3 0.44 -39.25 -4.46
C GLN A 3 -0.07 -38.33 -3.36
N THR A 4 0.84 -38.00 -2.45
CA THR A 4 0.67 -37.02 -1.37
C THR A 4 0.50 -35.63 -1.97
N THR A 5 -0.70 -35.07 -1.95
CA THR A 5 -0.91 -33.63 -2.15
C THR A 5 -0.58 -32.92 -0.84
N GLU A 6 0.61 -32.30 -0.76
CA GLU A 6 0.92 -31.38 0.33
C GLU A 6 0.02 -30.14 0.22
N ARG A 7 -0.97 -30.07 1.11
CA ARG A 7 -1.75 -28.86 1.38
C ARG A 7 -0.85 -27.90 2.17
N PRO A 8 -0.68 -26.63 1.77
CA PRO A 8 0.00 -25.69 2.64
C PRO A 8 -0.83 -25.52 3.93
N LEU A 9 -0.16 -25.77 5.06
CA LEU A 9 -0.62 -25.51 6.41
C LEU A 9 -0.68 -23.99 6.62
N ILE A 10 -1.86 -23.40 6.41
CA ILE A 10 -2.21 -22.11 7.00
C ILE A 10 -3.60 -22.26 7.59
N ASN A 11 -3.66 -22.37 8.90
CA ASN A 11 -4.89 -22.38 9.66
C ASN A 11 -5.49 -20.95 9.58
N VAL A 12 -6.52 -20.80 8.77
CA VAL A 12 -7.16 -19.51 8.48
C VAL A 12 -8.17 -19.19 9.58
N GLU A 13 -7.69 -18.78 10.75
CA GLU A 13 -8.56 -18.18 11.77
C GLU A 13 -8.77 -16.68 11.49
N SER A 14 -9.71 -16.44 10.56
CA SER A 14 -10.74 -15.40 10.60
C SER A 14 -10.40 -13.92 10.33
N HIS A 15 -10.83 -13.52 9.12
CA HIS A 15 -11.18 -12.17 8.61
C HIS A 15 -10.16 -11.43 7.72
N GLU A 16 -9.68 -12.09 6.66
CA GLU A 16 -9.33 -11.36 5.44
C GLU A 16 -10.61 -10.68 4.88
N PRO A 17 -10.56 -9.41 4.46
CA PRO A 17 -11.76 -8.59 4.24
C PRO A 17 -12.64 -9.01 3.04
N GLY A 18 -12.35 -10.12 2.38
CA GLY A 18 -13.20 -10.74 1.36
C GLY A 18 -13.67 -9.76 0.28
N SER A 19 -14.96 -9.80 -0.04
CA SER A 19 -15.64 -8.87 -0.97
C SER A 19 -16.04 -7.54 -0.33
N ALA A 20 -15.72 -7.30 0.95
CA ALA A 20 -16.16 -6.11 1.66
C ALA A 20 -15.53 -4.84 1.09
N LYS A 21 -16.31 -3.77 1.00
CA LYS A 21 -15.82 -2.45 0.59
C LYS A 21 -15.03 -1.81 1.73
N GLY A 22 -14.11 -0.93 1.37
CA GLY A 22 -13.43 -0.14 2.38
C GLY A 22 -12.30 0.73 1.85
N ILE A 23 -11.50 1.19 2.78
CA ILE A 23 -10.29 1.98 2.56
C ILE A 23 -9.10 1.29 3.22
N TYR A 24 -7.91 1.58 2.72
CA TYR A 24 -6.67 1.00 3.23
C TYR A 24 -5.51 1.98 3.15
N HIS A 25 -4.51 1.71 4.00
CA HIS A 25 -3.19 2.28 3.92
C HIS A 25 -2.18 1.18 3.62
N LEU A 26 -1.27 1.45 2.69
CA LEU A 26 -0.07 0.64 2.46
C LEU A 26 1.12 1.37 3.07
N VAL A 27 1.89 0.69 3.91
CA VAL A 27 3.14 1.22 4.48
C VAL A 27 4.30 0.59 3.73
N ILE A 28 4.97 1.37 2.88
CA ILE A 28 6.11 0.93 2.07
C ILE A 28 7.38 1.51 2.66
N HIS A 29 8.40 0.68 2.84
CA HIS A 29 9.74 1.10 3.20
C HIS A 29 10.64 1.12 1.97
N LEU A 30 11.27 2.26 1.71
CA LEU A 30 12.30 2.41 0.69
C LEU A 30 13.65 2.55 1.39
N SER A 31 14.50 1.53 1.27
CA SER A 31 15.79 1.45 1.98
C SER A 31 16.82 2.47 1.48
N GLN A 32 16.71 2.89 0.22
CA GLN A 32 17.63 3.83 -0.43
C GLN A 32 16.86 4.83 -1.28
N SER A 33 17.26 6.10 -1.22
CA SER A 33 16.70 7.14 -2.08
C SER A 33 16.97 6.81 -3.53
N ARG A 34 16.01 7.05 -4.42
CA ARG A 34 16.17 6.79 -5.87
C ARG A 34 15.14 7.56 -6.69
N ASP A 35 15.46 7.77 -7.95
CA ASP A 35 14.47 8.23 -8.93
C ASP A 35 13.58 7.07 -9.38
N ILE A 36 12.27 7.34 -9.47
CA ILE A 36 11.28 6.36 -9.92
C ILE A 36 10.43 7.00 -11.01
N ALA A 37 10.34 6.34 -12.16
CA ALA A 37 9.38 6.69 -13.21
C ALA A 37 7.98 6.21 -12.81
N VAL A 38 7.04 7.14 -12.62
CA VAL A 38 5.68 6.86 -12.15
C VAL A 38 4.69 7.08 -13.29
N GLY A 39 4.65 6.15 -14.24
CA GLY A 39 3.70 6.19 -15.37
C GLY A 39 3.64 7.57 -16.04
N ARG A 40 2.43 8.14 -16.13
CA ARG A 40 2.21 9.47 -16.73
C ARG A 40 2.70 10.65 -15.88
N LEU A 41 3.02 10.44 -14.60
CA LEU A 41 3.60 11.50 -13.77
C LEU A 41 5.08 11.74 -14.07
N GLY A 42 5.74 10.86 -14.83
CA GLY A 42 7.16 11.00 -15.18
C GLY A 42 8.11 10.59 -14.05
N TRP A 43 9.34 11.08 -14.11
CA TRP A 43 10.38 10.80 -13.12
C TRP A 43 10.27 11.70 -11.89
N HIS A 44 10.38 11.10 -10.70
CA HIS A 44 10.41 11.81 -9.42
C HIS A 44 11.46 11.20 -8.50
N PHE A 45 12.09 12.04 -7.69
CA PHE A 45 13.02 11.60 -6.65
C PHE A 45 12.26 11.16 -5.40
N PHE A 46 12.50 9.92 -4.96
CA PHE A 46 11.93 9.36 -3.74
C PHE A 46 13.02 9.24 -2.66
N PRO A 47 12.97 10.05 -1.58
CA PRO A 47 13.89 9.90 -0.45
C PRO A 47 13.74 8.55 0.26
N ARG A 48 14.82 8.03 0.83
CA ARG A 48 14.74 6.88 1.75
C ARG A 48 13.75 7.16 2.90
N GLY A 49 13.10 6.10 3.38
CA GLY A 49 12.16 6.18 4.49
C GLY A 49 10.88 5.40 4.24
N TYR A 50 9.81 5.84 4.88
CA TYR A 50 8.51 5.20 4.84
C TYR A 50 7.52 6.02 4.03
N TYR A 51 6.64 5.32 3.35
CA TYR A 51 5.59 5.89 2.53
C TYR A 51 4.26 5.30 2.94
N VAL A 52 3.28 6.16 3.18
CA VAL A 52 1.91 5.76 3.45
C VAL A 52 1.06 6.15 2.26
N TYR A 53 0.61 5.13 1.52
CA TYR A 53 -0.33 5.31 0.42
C TYR A 53 -1.75 5.05 0.91
N THR A 54 -2.69 5.95 0.62
CA THR A 54 -4.11 5.79 0.94
C THR A 54 -4.90 5.42 -0.31
N GLY A 55 -5.72 4.37 -0.21
CA GLY A 55 -6.60 3.98 -1.31
C GLY A 55 -7.92 3.38 -0.86
N SER A 56 -8.84 3.23 -1.80
CA SER A 56 -10.15 2.62 -1.63
C SER A 56 -10.30 1.33 -2.43
N ALA A 57 -11.19 0.50 -1.94
CA ALA A 57 -11.52 -0.79 -2.50
C ALA A 57 -13.04 -0.93 -2.56
N LEU A 58 -13.70 -0.04 -3.31
CA LEU A 58 -15.16 -0.05 -3.48
C LEU A 58 -15.70 -1.30 -4.21
N SER A 59 -14.81 -2.04 -4.87
CA SER A 59 -15.08 -3.32 -5.53
C SER A 59 -14.64 -4.54 -4.70
N GLY A 60 -14.24 -4.34 -3.43
CA GLY A 60 -13.78 -5.40 -2.53
C GLY A 60 -12.32 -5.24 -2.11
N LEU A 61 -12.08 -5.19 -0.79
CA LEU A 61 -10.77 -5.06 -0.16
C LEU A 61 -9.88 -6.26 -0.48
N GLY A 62 -10.37 -7.50 -0.37
CA GLY A 62 -9.56 -8.69 -0.60
C GLY A 62 -8.93 -8.70 -2.00
N ALA A 63 -9.74 -8.47 -3.04
CA ALA A 63 -9.25 -8.40 -4.42
C ALA A 63 -8.22 -7.26 -4.61
N ARG A 64 -8.46 -6.09 -4.01
CA ARG A 64 -7.58 -4.92 -4.13
C ARG A 64 -6.25 -5.14 -3.42
N LEU A 65 -6.27 -5.66 -2.19
CA LEU A 65 -5.08 -5.94 -1.39
C LEU A 65 -4.25 -7.07 -2.01
N ASN A 66 -4.89 -8.16 -2.47
CA ASN A 66 -4.21 -9.24 -3.17
C ASN A 66 -3.53 -8.76 -4.45
N ARG A 67 -4.14 -7.82 -5.19
CA ARG A 67 -3.46 -7.19 -6.34
C ARG A 67 -2.18 -6.47 -5.91
N HIS A 68 -2.20 -5.71 -4.82
CA HIS A 68 -1.00 -5.01 -4.32
C HIS A 68 0.09 -5.97 -3.89
N LEU A 69 -0.28 -7.11 -3.32
CA LEU A 69 0.67 -8.15 -2.93
C LEU A 69 1.29 -8.86 -4.14
N ARG A 70 0.51 -9.14 -5.20
CA ARG A 70 0.95 -9.94 -6.35
C ARG A 70 2.21 -9.41 -7.05
N GLU A 71 3.16 -10.30 -7.32
CA GLU A 71 4.37 -10.03 -8.09
C GLU A 71 4.14 -10.20 -9.60
N GLY A 72 5.07 -9.71 -10.43
CA GLY A 72 4.99 -9.85 -11.90
C GLY A 72 3.74 -9.23 -12.56
N LYS A 73 2.98 -8.39 -11.84
CA LYS A 73 1.80 -7.71 -12.38
C LYS A 73 2.23 -6.55 -13.28
N ARG A 74 1.44 -6.29 -14.33
CA ARG A 74 1.54 -5.03 -15.06
C ARG A 74 1.19 -3.87 -14.13
N ASP A 75 2.07 -2.88 -14.11
CA ASP A 75 1.87 -1.62 -13.41
C ASP A 75 0.68 -0.89 -14.05
N ARG A 76 -0.34 -0.60 -13.23
CA ARG A 76 -1.54 0.12 -13.67
C ARG A 76 -1.81 1.36 -12.83
N TRP A 77 -1.39 1.35 -11.57
CA TRP A 77 -1.57 2.44 -10.63
C TRP A 77 -0.22 3.01 -10.22
N HIS A 78 -0.18 4.30 -9.86
CA HIS A 78 1.07 4.95 -9.43
C HIS A 78 1.76 4.18 -8.30
N ILE A 79 0.99 3.61 -7.37
CA ILE A 79 1.53 2.82 -6.26
C ILE A 79 2.22 1.53 -6.71
N ASP A 80 1.89 0.95 -7.87
CA ASP A 80 2.53 -0.26 -8.39
C ASP A 80 4.04 0.01 -8.65
N TYR A 81 4.40 1.19 -9.15
CA TYR A 81 5.79 1.61 -9.40
C TYR A 81 6.61 1.71 -8.10
N LEU A 82 6.05 2.33 -7.05
CA LEU A 82 6.72 2.41 -5.76
C LEU A 82 6.82 1.03 -5.07
N LEU A 83 5.80 0.18 -5.23
CA LEU A 83 5.82 -1.19 -4.70
C LEU A 83 6.86 -2.11 -5.36
N ARG A 84 7.36 -1.75 -6.55
CA ARG A 84 8.50 -2.43 -7.18
C ARG A 84 9.85 -1.99 -6.61
N ALA A 85 9.94 -0.73 -6.19
CA ALA A 85 11.17 -0.16 -5.66
C ALA A 85 11.32 -0.36 -4.15
N GLY A 86 10.21 -0.46 -3.42
CA GLY A 86 10.18 -0.53 -1.96
C GLY A 86 9.49 -1.77 -1.41
N ARG A 87 9.78 -2.08 -0.15
CA ARG A 87 9.20 -3.19 0.58
C ARG A 87 7.86 -2.80 1.18
N LEU A 88 6.78 -3.46 0.79
CA LEU A 88 5.52 -3.36 1.54
C LEU A 88 5.70 -4.01 2.91
N THR A 89 5.60 -3.21 3.97
CA THR A 89 5.83 -3.63 5.36
C THR A 89 4.54 -3.87 6.13
N GLU A 90 3.48 -3.13 5.81
CA GLU A 90 2.20 -3.23 6.49
C GLU A 90 1.06 -2.88 5.55
N ILE A 91 -0.09 -3.48 5.84
CA ILE A 91 -1.37 -3.11 5.26
C ILE A 91 -2.31 -2.84 6.43
N TRP A 92 -2.99 -1.70 6.37
CA TRP A 92 -4.01 -1.31 7.34
C TRP A 92 -5.30 -1.07 6.59
N TYR A 93 -6.42 -1.58 7.07
CA TYR A 93 -7.70 -1.42 6.37
C TYR A 93 -8.84 -1.10 7.32
N ARG A 94 -9.87 -0.46 6.77
CA ARG A 94 -11.14 -0.21 7.44
C ARG A 94 -12.26 -0.62 6.50
N VAL A 95 -13.05 -1.60 6.93
CA VAL A 95 -14.29 -1.99 6.22
C VAL A 95 -15.29 -0.86 6.36
N THR A 96 -15.78 -0.35 5.22
CA THR A 96 -16.79 0.70 5.17
C THR A 96 -17.38 0.82 3.77
N GLY A 97 -18.69 1.07 3.69
CA GLY A 97 -19.35 1.46 2.43
C GLY A 97 -19.22 2.95 2.09
N ARG A 98 -18.71 3.77 3.03
CA ARG A 98 -18.61 5.22 2.86
C ARG A 98 -17.35 5.59 2.07
N ARG A 99 -17.43 6.65 1.26
CA ARG A 99 -16.29 7.22 0.53
C ARG A 99 -15.43 8.07 1.47
N LEU A 100 -14.55 7.42 2.25
CA LEU A 100 -13.72 8.05 3.28
C LEU A 100 -12.23 8.14 2.90
N GLU A 101 -11.86 7.84 1.66
CA GLU A 101 -10.47 7.79 1.20
C GLU A 101 -9.75 9.13 1.39
N CYS A 102 -10.32 10.23 0.87
CA CYS A 102 -9.71 11.55 1.00
C CYS A 102 -9.63 12.02 2.46
N THR A 103 -10.65 11.74 3.27
CA THR A 103 -10.63 12.06 4.72
C THR A 103 -9.55 11.28 5.46
N ALA A 104 -9.40 9.98 5.15
CA ALA A 104 -8.33 9.16 5.72
C ALA A 104 -6.95 9.62 5.25
N ASN A 105 -6.83 9.99 3.98
CA ASN A 105 -5.60 10.56 3.43
C ASN A 105 -5.20 11.87 4.13
N GLN A 106 -6.17 12.75 4.39
CA GLN A 106 -5.93 14.00 5.12
C GLN A 106 -5.50 13.74 6.57
N ALA A 107 -6.03 12.69 7.22
CA ALA A 107 -5.58 12.31 8.55
C ALA A 107 -4.09 11.90 8.55
N ILE A 108 -3.62 11.19 7.51
CA ILE A 108 -2.19 10.88 7.33
C ILE A 108 -1.38 12.15 7.06
N ALA A 109 -1.88 13.05 6.20
CA ALA A 109 -1.23 14.33 5.90
C ALA A 109 -0.98 15.18 7.15
N ASN A 110 -1.89 15.13 8.12
CA ASN A 110 -1.82 15.89 9.37
C ASN A 110 -0.92 15.22 10.43
N MET A 111 -0.33 14.06 10.16
CA MET A 111 0.58 13.40 11.10
C MET A 111 1.94 14.13 11.18
N PRO A 112 2.58 14.17 12.36
CA PRO A 112 3.91 14.74 12.49
C PRO A 112 4.91 14.09 11.54
N GLY A 113 5.62 14.92 10.78
CA GLY A 113 6.65 14.48 9.84
C GLY A 113 6.16 14.02 8.48
N ALA A 114 4.86 14.07 8.19
CA ALA A 114 4.31 13.82 6.86
C ALA A 114 4.83 14.86 5.86
N ARG A 115 5.31 14.40 4.70
CA ARG A 115 5.78 15.25 3.61
C ARG A 115 5.23 14.79 2.27
N GLU A 116 4.81 15.74 1.45
CA GLU A 116 4.50 15.50 0.04
C GLU A 116 5.81 15.29 -0.73
N VAL A 117 5.87 14.21 -1.53
CA VAL A 117 7.01 13.93 -2.42
C VAL A 117 6.60 14.04 -3.89
N VAL A 118 5.39 13.56 -4.22
CA VAL A 118 4.88 13.58 -5.59
C VAL A 118 3.44 14.11 -5.59
N CYS A 119 3.25 15.28 -6.19
CA CYS A 119 1.93 15.85 -6.47
C CYS A 119 1.20 15.02 -7.55
N GLY A 120 -0.11 14.83 -7.41
CA GLY A 120 -0.94 14.00 -8.29
C GLY A 120 -0.84 12.49 -8.04
N PHE A 121 -0.03 12.04 -7.07
CA PHE A 121 0.16 10.60 -6.85
C PHE A 121 -1.10 9.94 -6.27
N GLY A 122 -1.85 9.26 -7.14
CA GLY A 122 -2.99 8.45 -6.72
C GLY A 122 -4.25 9.26 -6.44
N SER A 123 -4.29 10.52 -6.89
CA SER A 123 -5.38 11.46 -6.69
C SER A 123 -6.05 11.91 -7.98
N SER A 124 -5.95 11.13 -9.06
CA SER A 124 -6.47 11.50 -10.40
C SER A 124 -7.98 11.73 -10.47
N ASP A 125 -8.74 11.19 -9.53
CA ASP A 125 -10.20 11.28 -9.42
C ASP A 125 -10.67 12.19 -8.28
N CYS A 126 -9.76 12.95 -7.66
CA CYS A 126 -10.11 13.88 -6.58
C CYS A 126 -9.24 15.15 -6.62
N ARG A 127 -9.46 16.06 -5.66
CA ARG A 127 -8.71 17.32 -5.53
C ARG A 127 -7.54 17.24 -4.55
N CYS A 128 -7.24 16.05 -4.02
CA CYS A 128 -6.10 15.88 -3.11
C CYS A 128 -4.80 16.15 -3.86
N ARG A 129 -3.87 16.86 -3.20
CA ARG A 129 -2.53 17.08 -3.76
C ARG A 129 -1.80 15.76 -4.00
N THR A 130 -1.93 14.80 -3.08
CA THR A 130 -1.37 13.46 -3.21
C THR A 130 -2.09 12.50 -2.28
N HIS A 131 -2.12 11.21 -2.63
CA HIS A 131 -2.52 10.12 -1.74
C HIS A 131 -1.30 9.35 -1.19
N LEU A 132 -0.10 9.90 -1.36
CA LEU A 132 1.15 9.32 -0.90
C LEU A 132 1.93 10.31 -0.03
N TRP A 133 2.13 9.94 1.24
CA TRP A 133 2.88 10.75 2.21
C TRP A 133 4.17 10.05 2.62
N HIS A 134 5.28 10.81 2.62
CA HIS A 134 6.59 10.36 3.08
C HIS A 134 6.81 10.67 4.55
N PHE A 135 7.51 9.77 5.22
CA PHE A 135 7.98 9.89 6.59
C PHE A 135 9.43 9.39 6.68
N ARG A 136 10.28 10.13 7.40
CA ARG A 136 11.67 9.69 7.68
C ARG A 136 11.71 8.47 8.60
N VAL A 137 10.76 8.39 9.53
CA VAL A 137 10.61 7.32 10.53
C VAL A 137 9.27 6.65 10.32
N ARG A 138 9.18 5.35 10.60
CA ARG A 138 7.94 4.57 10.47
C ARG A 138 6.79 5.25 11.25
N PRO A 139 5.70 5.68 10.59
CA PRO A 139 4.58 6.29 11.28
C PRO A 139 3.80 5.24 12.09
N ARG A 140 3.23 5.67 13.23
CA ARG A 140 2.34 4.83 14.05
C ARG A 140 0.90 5.08 13.63
N LEU A 141 0.27 4.09 13.00
CA LEU A 141 -1.14 4.17 12.60
C LEU A 141 -2.08 3.75 13.73
N ASP A 142 -3.27 4.35 13.75
CA ASP A 142 -4.25 4.20 14.82
C ASP A 142 -5.09 2.90 14.68
N ARG A 143 -4.82 1.94 15.58
CA ARG A 143 -5.53 0.66 15.66
C ARG A 143 -7.02 0.79 16.02
N SER A 144 -7.43 1.90 16.60
CA SER A 144 -8.86 2.14 16.88
C SER A 144 -9.66 2.46 15.60
N ARG A 145 -8.96 2.92 14.53
CA ARG A 145 -9.58 3.31 13.25
C ARG A 145 -9.37 2.29 12.15
N PHE A 146 -8.21 1.63 12.14
CA PHE A 146 -7.83 0.67 11.10
C PHE A 146 -7.36 -0.65 11.72
N ARG A 147 -7.74 -1.75 11.08
CA ARG A 147 -7.24 -3.08 11.40
C ARG A 147 -5.96 -3.36 10.60
N PRO A 148 -4.87 -3.83 11.22
CA PRO A 148 -3.74 -4.35 10.48
C PRO A 148 -4.13 -5.68 9.81
N ALA A 149 -3.71 -5.90 8.56
CA ALA A 149 -3.76 -7.21 7.93
C ALA A 149 -2.61 -8.10 8.43
N ALA A 150 -2.77 -9.42 8.37
CA ALA A 150 -1.68 -10.35 8.65
C ALA A 150 -0.49 -10.05 7.70
N ARG A 151 0.73 -10.07 8.25
CA ARG A 151 1.99 -9.52 7.68
C ARG A 151 2.02 -9.41 6.15
N ALA A 152 2.19 -8.19 5.66
CA ALA A 152 2.69 -7.94 4.31
C ALA A 152 4.23 -7.93 4.35
N ALA A 153 4.87 -8.92 3.75
CA ALA A 153 6.30 -8.89 3.50
C ALA A 153 6.52 -9.20 2.02
N ARG A 154 7.02 -8.21 1.26
CA ARG A 154 7.68 -8.48 -0.01
C ARG A 154 9.14 -8.82 0.27
N VAL A 155 9.65 -9.88 -0.34
CA VAL A 155 11.09 -10.21 -0.33
C VAL A 155 11.79 -9.22 -1.26
N GLU A 156 12.94 -8.70 -0.86
CA GLU A 156 13.76 -7.87 -1.76
C GLU A 156 14.17 -8.73 -2.95
N SER A 157 13.75 -8.35 -4.16
CA SER A 157 14.45 -8.78 -5.36
C SER A 157 15.82 -8.10 -5.31
N VAL A 158 16.82 -8.83 -4.81
CA VAL A 158 18.23 -8.47 -4.90
C VAL A 158 18.54 -8.30 -6.38
N ASP A 159 18.74 -7.05 -6.79
CA ASP A 159 19.26 -6.73 -8.12
C ASP A 159 20.70 -7.24 -8.15
N ARG A 160 20.92 -8.37 -8.83
CA ARG A 160 22.26 -8.87 -9.12
C ARG A 160 22.85 -7.94 -10.16
N SER A 161 23.75 -7.06 -9.72
CA SER A 161 24.74 -6.39 -10.58
C SER A 161 25.59 -7.42 -11.33
#